data_AF-A0A2L0HBM9-F1
#
_entry.id   AF-A0A2L0HBM9-F1
#
_cell.length_a   1.000
_cell.length_b   1.000
_cell.length_c   1.000
_cell.angle_alpha   90.00
_cell.angle_beta   90.00
_cell.angle_gamma   90.00
#
_symmetry.space_group_name_H-M   'P 1'
#
loop_
_entity.id
_entity.type
_entity.pdbx_description
1 polymer ?
#
loop_
_entity_poly.entity_id
_entity_poly.type
_entity_poly.pdbx_seq_one_letter_code
_entity_poly.pdbx_strand_id
1 'polypeptide(L)'
;MRLKNKPMGKYEGPWMTDNGSREFHENIHFHCVSYSNDPADYGVEVYFANKFAAVELTEQLRSKFSAVILWERGEFEKFKDVWVAYWWTEFLKKSGYGLCEGRGKGWVMDDSVPAKIRNDSTVEYTPLDRGQ
;
A
#
# COMPACT_ATOMS: atom_id res chain seq x y z
N MET A 1 -35.51 -11.20 -12.15
CA MET A 1 -34.69 -11.60 -13.32
C MET A 1 -33.23 -11.50 -12.89
N ARG A 2 -32.47 -12.61 -12.94
CA ARG A 2 -31.08 -12.72 -12.43
C ARG A 2 -30.13 -11.79 -13.18
N LEU A 3 -29.37 -10.96 -12.45
CA LEU A 3 -28.18 -10.31 -12.98
C LEU A 3 -27.12 -11.38 -13.22
N LYS A 4 -26.72 -11.56 -14.49
CA LYS A 4 -25.69 -12.52 -14.88
C LYS A 4 -24.34 -11.99 -14.42
N ASN A 5 -23.65 -12.76 -13.58
CA ASN A 5 -22.21 -12.60 -13.35
C ASN A 5 -21.49 -12.68 -14.70
N LYS A 6 -20.90 -11.57 -15.15
CA LYS A 6 -19.91 -11.63 -16.22
C LYS A 6 -18.63 -12.21 -15.61
N PRO A 7 -18.02 -13.25 -16.22
CA PRO A 7 -16.71 -13.70 -15.79
C PRO A 7 -15.70 -12.57 -16.07
N MET A 8 -14.92 -12.18 -15.08
CA MET A 8 -13.74 -11.34 -15.30
C MET A 8 -12.83 -12.12 -16.26
N GLY A 9 -12.68 -11.62 -17.48
CA GLY A 9 -11.80 -12.24 -18.47
C GLY A 9 -10.38 -12.32 -17.94
N LYS A 10 -9.72 -13.47 -18.14
CA LYS A 10 -8.27 -13.58 -18.02
C LYS A 10 -7.66 -12.66 -19.07
N TYR A 11 -6.94 -11.65 -18.63
CA TYR A 11 -6.16 -10.78 -19.50
C TYR A 11 -4.80 -11.43 -19.74
N GLU A 12 -4.54 -11.83 -20.98
CA GLU A 12 -3.25 -12.36 -21.44
C GLU A 12 -2.64 -11.31 -22.39
N GLY A 13 -1.69 -10.51 -21.89
CA GLY A 13 -1.00 -9.46 -22.63
C GLY A 13 0.26 -9.00 -21.89
N PRO A 14 1.28 -8.45 -22.59
CA PRO A 14 2.65 -8.38 -22.12
C PRO A 14 2.84 -7.32 -21.01
N TRP A 15 3.73 -7.67 -20.08
CA TRP A 15 4.26 -6.91 -18.95
C TRP A 15 4.18 -5.37 -19.02
N MET A 16 3.63 -4.81 -17.93
CA MET A 16 3.69 -3.42 -17.43
C MET A 16 2.92 -2.32 -18.20
N THR A 17 1.97 -1.65 -17.51
CA THR A 17 1.65 -0.21 -17.68
C THR A 17 1.03 0.37 -16.40
N ASP A 18 1.09 1.70 -16.25
CA ASP A 18 0.86 2.58 -15.09
C ASP A 18 -0.46 2.48 -14.27
N ASN A 19 -1.25 1.41 -14.43
CA ASN A 19 -2.61 1.27 -13.84
C ASN A 19 -2.70 0.31 -12.63
N GLY A 20 -1.57 -0.22 -12.17
CA GLY A 20 -1.50 -1.13 -11.04
C GLY A 20 -1.71 -2.61 -11.39
N SER A 21 -1.03 -3.49 -10.65
CA SER A 21 -1.03 -4.95 -10.85
C SER A 21 -1.43 -5.68 -9.57
N ARG A 22 -1.97 -6.90 -9.70
CA ARG A 22 -2.15 -7.82 -8.55
C ARG A 22 -0.92 -8.70 -8.30
N GLU A 23 0.09 -8.59 -9.15
CA GLU A 23 1.33 -9.36 -9.04
C GLU A 23 2.50 -8.43 -8.70
N PHE A 24 3.37 -8.90 -7.80
CA PHE A 24 4.57 -8.17 -7.38
C PHE A 24 5.73 -8.36 -8.36
N HIS A 25 6.45 -7.26 -8.64
CA HIS A 25 7.62 -7.21 -9.52
C HIS A 25 8.65 -6.23 -8.97
N GLU A 26 9.92 -6.39 -9.34
CA GLU A 26 11.04 -5.57 -8.82
C GLU A 26 10.92 -4.07 -9.11
N ASN A 27 10.19 -3.69 -10.18
CA ASN A 27 9.96 -2.30 -10.57
C ASN A 27 8.81 -1.61 -9.82
N ILE A 28 8.20 -2.29 -8.84
CA ILE A 28 7.11 -1.75 -8.04
C ILE A 28 7.69 -0.94 -6.89
N HIS A 29 7.14 0.26 -6.70
CA HIS A 29 7.53 1.19 -5.66
C HIS A 29 6.45 1.38 -4.60
N PHE A 30 5.20 1.04 -4.92
CA PHE A 30 4.04 1.26 -4.06
C PHE A 30 3.17 0.01 -3.97
N HIS A 31 2.59 -0.23 -2.81
CA HIS A 31 1.63 -1.31 -2.56
C HIS A 31 0.44 -0.78 -1.75
N CYS A 32 -0.74 -0.77 -2.34
CA CYS A 32 -1.97 -0.36 -1.70
C CYS A 32 -2.71 -1.60 -1.17
N VAL A 33 -3.01 -1.61 0.12
CA VAL A 33 -3.76 -2.67 0.79
C VAL A 33 -4.98 -2.07 1.47
N SER A 34 -6.17 -2.58 1.18
CA SER A 34 -7.41 -2.17 1.87
C SER A 34 -8.08 -3.33 2.60
N TYR A 35 -8.64 -3.03 3.76
CA TYR A 35 -9.33 -4.00 4.62
C TYR A 35 -10.77 -3.57 4.87
N SER A 36 -11.71 -4.50 4.67
CA SER A 36 -13.12 -4.33 5.02
C SER A 36 -13.46 -5.12 6.27
N ASN A 37 -14.40 -4.62 7.06
CA ASN A 37 -15.00 -5.37 8.18
C ASN A 37 -16.23 -6.17 7.73
N ASP A 38 -16.68 -6.00 6.48
CA ASP A 38 -17.75 -6.79 5.90
C ASP A 38 -17.17 -8.10 5.32
N PRO A 39 -17.61 -9.28 5.78
CA PRO A 39 -17.18 -10.57 5.22
C PRO A 39 -17.49 -10.74 3.72
N ALA A 40 -18.41 -9.95 3.16
CA ALA A 40 -18.77 -9.97 1.75
C ALA A 40 -17.84 -9.12 0.87
N ASP A 41 -17.12 -8.16 1.46
CA ASP A 41 -16.15 -7.32 0.75
C ASP A 41 -14.73 -7.86 0.97
N TYR A 42 -14.18 -8.43 -0.10
CA TYR A 42 -12.78 -8.86 -0.12
C TYR A 42 -11.86 -7.63 -0.15
N GLY A 43 -10.72 -7.70 0.56
CA GLY A 43 -9.70 -6.66 0.54
C GLY A 43 -9.16 -6.41 -0.87
N VAL A 44 -8.58 -5.24 -1.10
CA VAL A 44 -7.93 -4.91 -2.38
C VAL A 44 -6.44 -4.79 -2.13
N GLU A 45 -5.66 -5.62 -2.83
CA GLU A 45 -4.20 -5.56 -2.87
C GLU A 45 -3.77 -5.25 -4.30
N VAL A 46 -3.15 -4.09 -4.50
CA VAL A 46 -2.70 -3.61 -5.81
C VAL A 46 -1.34 -2.94 -5.67
N TYR A 47 -0.43 -3.28 -6.58
CA TYR A 47 0.93 -2.80 -6.66
C TYR A 47 1.09 -1.77 -7.77
N PHE A 48 1.88 -0.72 -7.56
CA PHE A 48 2.11 0.35 -8.54
C PHE A 48 3.60 0.71 -8.66
N ALA A 49 4.02 1.03 -9.87
CA ALA A 49 5.29 1.73 -10.10
C ALA A 49 5.13 3.25 -9.87
N ASN A 50 3.96 3.80 -10.22
CA ASN A 50 3.68 5.24 -10.16
C ASN A 50 2.92 5.63 -8.88
N LYS A 51 3.41 6.68 -8.21
CA LYS A 51 2.81 7.23 -6.99
C LYS A 51 1.40 7.79 -7.17
N PHE A 52 1.17 8.57 -8.23
CA PHE A 52 -0.11 9.24 -8.46
C PHE A 52 -1.24 8.22 -8.60
N ALA A 53 -1.01 7.13 -9.34
CA ALA A 53 -1.97 6.03 -9.46
C ALA A 53 -2.24 5.35 -8.11
N ALA A 54 -1.20 5.10 -7.31
CA ALA A 54 -1.35 4.49 -5.99
C ALA A 54 -2.13 5.38 -5.01
N VAL A 55 -1.85 6.69 -5.02
CA VAL A 55 -2.56 7.67 -4.19
C VAL A 55 -4.00 7.84 -4.65
N GLU A 56 -4.24 7.92 -5.96
CA GLU A 56 -5.60 8.03 -6.52
C GLU A 56 -6.46 6.84 -6.09
N LEU A 57 -5.97 5.60 -6.23
CA LEU A 57 -6.71 4.43 -5.78
C LEU A 57 -6.95 4.48 -4.27
N THR A 58 -5.93 4.81 -3.48
CA THR A 58 -6.06 4.89 -2.02
C THR A 58 -7.16 5.87 -1.61
N GLU A 59 -7.20 7.05 -2.23
CA GLU A 59 -8.24 8.07 -2.01
C GLU A 59 -9.64 7.59 -2.42
N GLN A 60 -9.75 6.81 -3.49
CA GLN A 60 -11.02 6.20 -3.90
C GLN A 60 -11.49 5.12 -2.90
N LEU A 61 -10.56 4.33 -2.35
CA LEU A 61 -10.86 3.22 -1.43
C LEU A 61 -11.18 3.70 -0.01
N ARG A 62 -10.64 4.84 0.43
CA ARG A 62 -10.79 5.31 1.82
C ARG A 62 -12.24 5.52 2.27
N SER A 63 -13.16 5.76 1.33
CA SER A 63 -14.60 5.95 1.62
C SER A 63 -15.38 4.63 1.71
N LYS A 64 -14.79 3.53 1.23
CA LYS A 64 -15.42 2.21 1.13
C LYS A 64 -14.88 1.22 2.15
N PHE A 65 -13.60 1.35 2.51
CA PHE A 65 -12.91 0.40 3.37
C PHE A 65 -12.70 0.96 4.78
N SER A 66 -12.64 0.05 5.75
CA SER A 66 -12.39 0.41 7.14
C SER A 66 -10.95 0.85 7.37
N ALA A 67 -10.01 0.28 6.61
CA ALA A 67 -8.61 0.67 6.59
C ALA A 67 -8.05 0.65 5.17
N VAL A 68 -7.18 1.61 4.86
CA VAL A 68 -6.37 1.62 3.63
C VAL A 68 -4.94 1.99 4.01
N ILE A 69 -3.99 1.16 3.61
CA ILE A 69 -2.55 1.29 3.88
C ILE A 69 -1.84 1.42 2.54
N LEU A 70 -1.04 2.47 2.40
CA LEU A 70 -0.13 2.64 1.29
C LEU A 70 1.29 2.35 1.78
N TRP A 71 1.92 1.38 1.14
CA TRP A 71 3.31 1.01 1.36
C TRP A 71 4.13 1.64 0.25
N GLU A 72 5.26 2.25 0.59
CA GLU A 72 6.21 2.86 -0.34
C GLU A 72 7.61 2.29 -0.06
N ARG A 73 8.39 2.06 -1.10
CA ARG A 73 9.80 1.66 -0.96
C ARG A 73 10.66 2.88 -0.67
N GLY A 74 11.53 2.76 0.33
CA GLY A 74 12.37 3.84 0.79
C GLY A 74 13.72 3.40 1.34
N GLU A 75 14.49 4.37 1.79
CA GLU A 75 15.73 4.19 2.53
C GLU A 75 15.56 4.73 3.94
N PHE A 76 15.98 3.93 4.93
CA PHE A 76 15.96 4.30 6.34
C PHE A 76 17.32 3.95 6.97
N GLU A 77 18.03 4.97 7.47
CA GLU A 77 19.41 4.81 7.99
C GLU A 77 20.33 4.04 7.02
N LYS A 78 20.87 2.90 7.47
CA LYS A 78 21.71 1.99 6.69
C LYS A 78 20.91 0.96 5.87
N PHE A 79 19.60 0.88 6.08
CA PHE A 79 18.72 -0.05 5.38
C PHE A 79 18.28 0.60 4.08
N LYS A 80 18.75 0.02 2.98
CA LYS A 80 18.34 0.42 1.63
C LYS A 80 17.17 -0.45 1.23
N ASP A 81 16.22 0.17 0.55
CA ASP A 81 15.14 -0.55 -0.09
C ASP A 81 14.25 -1.32 0.90
N VAL A 82 13.67 -0.57 1.82
CA VAL A 82 12.72 -1.08 2.82
C VAL A 82 11.31 -0.66 2.46
N TRP A 83 10.35 -1.52 2.80
CA TRP A 83 8.94 -1.16 2.76
C TRP A 83 8.55 -0.31 3.96
N VAL A 84 7.98 0.86 3.68
CA VAL A 84 7.47 1.79 4.67
C VAL A 84 5.97 1.99 4.45
N ALA A 85 5.18 1.67 5.45
CA ALA A 85 3.72 1.80 5.42
C ALA A 85 3.27 3.14 6.01
N TYR A 86 2.26 3.73 5.39
CA TYR A 86 1.50 4.85 5.93
C TYR A 86 0.01 4.73 5.62
N TRP A 87 -0.82 5.29 6.50
CA TRP A 87 -2.28 5.19 6.44
C TRP A 87 -2.93 6.44 7.03
N TRP A 88 -4.19 6.65 6.66
CA TRP A 88 -4.96 7.85 7.03
C TRP A 88 -6.27 7.54 7.78
N THR A 89 -6.55 6.26 8.06
CA THR A 89 -7.83 5.85 8.65
C THR A 89 -7.79 5.83 10.17
N GLU A 90 -8.75 6.50 10.81
CA GLU A 90 -8.96 6.47 12.27
C GLU A 90 -9.21 5.05 12.83
N PHE A 91 -9.60 4.08 11.99
CA PHE A 91 -9.76 2.68 12.39
C PHE A 91 -8.44 2.04 12.84
N LEU A 92 -7.37 2.20 12.05
CA LEU A 92 -6.04 1.67 12.39
C LEU A 92 -5.49 2.35 13.66
N LYS A 93 -5.76 3.65 13.81
CA LYS A 93 -5.43 4.41 15.01
C LYS A 93 -6.01 3.78 16.28
N LYS A 94 -7.29 3.39 16.24
CA LYS A 94 -7.97 2.71 17.37
C LYS A 94 -7.45 1.30 17.62
N SER A 95 -6.79 0.69 16.64
CA SER A 95 -6.23 -0.66 16.73
C SER A 95 -4.79 -0.68 17.28
N GLY A 96 -4.30 0.44 17.83
CA GLY A 96 -2.97 0.54 18.43
C GLY A 96 -1.86 0.95 17.45
N TYR A 97 -2.18 1.09 16.16
CA TYR A 97 -1.26 1.66 15.18
C TYR A 97 -1.27 3.19 15.31
N GLY A 98 -0.12 3.87 15.26
CA GLY A 98 -0.07 5.34 15.37
C GLY A 98 -0.75 6.05 14.18
N LEU A 99 -0.84 7.38 14.21
CA LEU A 99 -1.05 8.12 12.96
C LEU A 99 0.25 8.09 12.16
N CYS A 100 0.15 7.86 10.86
CA CYS A 100 1.31 7.83 9.99
C CYS A 100 1.30 9.07 9.08
N GLU A 101 2.33 9.90 9.21
CA GLU A 101 2.40 11.22 8.57
C GLU A 101 2.93 11.14 7.12
N GLY A 102 2.23 10.40 6.26
CA GLY A 102 2.41 10.48 4.80
C GLY A 102 3.81 10.16 4.26
N ARG A 103 4.07 10.66 3.04
CA ARG A 103 5.32 10.36 2.33
C ARG A 103 6.53 10.93 3.06
N GLY A 104 7.56 10.10 3.18
CA GLY A 104 8.80 10.44 3.90
C GLY A 104 8.72 10.27 5.41
N LYS A 105 7.55 9.90 5.96
CA LYS A 105 7.41 9.55 7.37
C LYS A 105 6.43 8.41 7.60
N GLY A 106 6.93 7.23 7.97
CA GLY A 106 6.06 6.09 8.20
C GLY A 106 6.60 4.92 9.02
N TRP A 107 5.89 3.80 9.00
CA TRP A 107 6.25 2.61 9.76
C TRP A 107 7.06 1.67 8.87
N VAL A 108 8.29 1.36 9.28
CA VAL A 108 9.09 0.38 8.54
C VAL A 108 8.56 -1.00 8.85
N MET A 109 8.13 -1.71 7.82
CA MET A 109 7.51 -3.04 7.94
C MET A 109 8.42 -4.16 7.41
N ASP A 110 9.64 -3.82 7.01
CA ASP A 110 10.59 -4.74 6.38
C ASP A 110 11.28 -5.67 7.38
N ASP A 111 11.24 -6.98 7.13
CA ASP A 111 11.82 -7.99 8.02
C ASP A 111 13.32 -7.83 8.28
N SER A 112 14.05 -7.20 7.36
CA SER A 112 15.48 -6.89 7.52
C SER A 112 15.75 -5.87 8.62
N VAL A 113 14.74 -5.12 9.05
CA VAL A 113 14.84 -4.10 10.09
C VAL A 113 14.55 -4.72 11.47
N PRO A 114 15.34 -4.42 12.51
CA PRO A 114 15.12 -4.96 13.85
C PRO A 114 13.68 -4.76 14.34
N ALA A 115 13.08 -5.81 14.92
CA ALA A 115 11.69 -5.79 15.38
C ALA A 115 11.38 -4.63 16.34
N LYS A 116 12.35 -4.20 17.15
CA LYS A 116 12.19 -3.03 18.03
C LYS A 116 11.87 -1.75 17.27
N ILE A 117 12.45 -1.57 16.07
CA ILE A 117 12.20 -0.40 15.21
C ILE A 117 10.88 -0.58 14.46
N ARG A 118 10.60 -1.80 13.96
CA ARG A 118 9.32 -2.08 13.28
C ARG A 118 8.09 -1.93 14.17
N ASN A 119 8.24 -2.25 15.45
CA ASN A 119 7.16 -2.31 16.41
C ASN A 119 6.97 -0.99 17.19
N ASP A 120 7.87 -0.03 17.03
CA ASP A 120 7.90 1.17 17.87
C ASP A 120 8.20 2.41 17.03
N SER A 121 7.20 3.29 16.94
CA SER A 121 7.23 4.64 16.37
C SER A 121 7.31 4.79 14.84
N THR A 122 6.71 5.89 14.37
CA THR A 122 6.82 6.40 13.01
C THR A 122 8.24 6.95 12.77
N VAL A 123 8.91 6.53 11.69
CA VAL A 123 10.27 6.97 11.31
C VAL A 123 10.27 7.88 10.09
N GLU A 124 11.28 8.74 9.97
CA GLU A 124 11.56 9.47 8.73
C GLU A 124 12.35 8.58 7.77
N TYR A 125 11.98 8.58 6.49
CA TYR A 125 12.66 7.81 5.45
C TYR A 125 12.76 8.61 4.16
N THR A 126 13.67 8.21 3.27
CA THR A 126 13.76 8.81 1.94
C THR A 126 13.14 7.89 0.89
N PRO A 127 12.07 8.31 0.18
CA PRO A 127 11.51 7.56 -0.93
C PRO A 127 12.54 7.16 -1.99
N LEU A 128 12.39 5.98 -2.58
CA LEU A 128 13.26 5.53 -3.69
C LEU A 128 12.92 6.21 -5.01
N ASP A 129 11.64 6.51 -5.26
CA ASP A 129 11.28 7.46 -6.31
C ASP A 129 11.72 8.85 -5.82
N ARG A 130 12.78 9.41 -6.42
CA ARG A 130 13.22 10.79 -6.15
C ARG A 130 12.90 11.74 -7.30
N GLY A 131 12.00 11.37 -8.20
CA GLY A 131 11.68 12.20 -9.37
C GLY A 131 11.00 11.49 -10.53
N GLN A 132 9.80 10.95 -10.32
CA GLN A 132 8.84 10.69 -11.40
C GLN A 132 7.56 11.50 -11.19
#